data_AF-A0A6N2KDF5-F1
#
_entry.id   AF-A0A6N2KDF5-F1
#
_cell.length_a   1.000
_cell.length_b   1.000
_cell.length_c   1.000
_cell.angle_alpha   90.00
_cell.angle_beta   90.00
_cell.angle_gamma   90.00
#
_symmetry.space_group_name_H-M   'P 1'
#
loop_
_entity.id
_entity.type
_entity.pdbx_description
1 polymer ?
#
loop_
_entity_poly.entity_id
_entity_poly.type
_entity_poly.pdbx_seq_one_letter_code
_entity_poly.pdbx_strand_id
1 'polypeptide(L)'
;MHNADRIYTILHFSTNIICFVILSVNEELIILNSWIQEFIYNLSDTIKALSILLLTDLCIGFHSPTVGTNDSSSTRFGFAHNDQIISGLVSTFPVIFDTIFKYWIFRYLNRVSPSLVVIYHSMND
;
A
#
# COMPACT_ATOMS: atom_id res chain seq x y z
N MET A 1 -35.20 -30.23 12.16
CA MET A 1 -35.76 -29.08 11.43
C MET A 1 -35.18 -27.74 11.90
N HIS A 2 -35.13 -27.45 13.20
CA HIS A 2 -34.71 -26.12 13.71
C HIS A 2 -33.28 -25.64 13.36
N ASN A 3 -32.31 -26.55 13.15
CA ASN A 3 -30.93 -26.17 12.82
C ASN A 3 -30.76 -25.72 11.36
N ALA A 4 -31.60 -26.23 10.44
CA ALA A 4 -31.56 -25.85 9.02
C ALA A 4 -32.04 -24.40 8.83
N ASP A 5 -33.10 -24.00 9.54
CA ASP A 5 -33.64 -22.64 9.49
C ASP A 5 -32.63 -21.60 10.03
N ARG A 6 -31.87 -21.96 11.07
CA ARG A 6 -30.79 -21.12 11.60
C ARG A 6 -29.64 -20.95 10.60
N ILE A 7 -29.24 -22.03 9.92
CA ILE A 7 -28.20 -21.97 8.90
C ILE A 7 -28.65 -21.09 7.73
N TYR A 8 -29.89 -21.22 7.27
CA TYR A 8 -30.45 -20.36 6.22
C TYR A 8 -30.49 -18.88 6.62
N THR A 9 -30.85 -18.59 7.87
CA THR A 9 -30.89 -17.21 8.39
C THR A 9 -29.49 -16.60 8.45
N ILE A 10 -28.49 -17.35 8.93
CA ILE A 10 -27.09 -16.90 8.98
C ILE A 10 -26.54 -16.70 7.56
N LEU A 11 -26.86 -17.61 6.65
CA LEU A 11 -26.38 -17.56 5.27
C LEU A 11 -26.98 -16.34 4.54
N HIS A 12 -28.28 -16.11 4.66
CA HIS A 12 -28.94 -14.93 4.08
C HIS A 12 -28.38 -13.61 4.66
N PHE A 13 -28.12 -13.57 5.97
CA PHE A 13 -27.49 -12.42 6.60
C PHE A 13 -26.07 -12.17 6.07
N SER A 14 -25.28 -13.24 5.93
CA SER A 14 -23.92 -13.15 5.36
C SER A 14 -23.92 -12.67 3.91
N THR A 15 -24.85 -13.17 3.08
CA THR A 15 -24.99 -12.76 1.68
C THR A 15 -25.37 -11.27 1.57
N ASN A 16 -26.27 -10.79 2.43
CA ASN A 16 -26.63 -9.37 2.46
C ASN A 16 -25.45 -8.46 2.87
N ILE A 17 -24.66 -8.87 3.86
CA ILE A 17 -23.45 -8.13 4.24
C ILE A 17 -22.46 -8.08 3.08
N ILE A 18 -22.21 -9.21 2.41
CA ILE A 18 -21.30 -9.28 1.26
C ILE A 18 -21.80 -8.39 0.11
N CYS A 19 -23.10 -8.42 -0.21
CA CYS A 19 -23.71 -7.54 -1.22
C CYS A 19 -23.54 -6.06 -0.86
N PHE A 20 -23.77 -5.69 0.40
CA PHE A 20 -23.59 -4.31 0.86
C PHE A 20 -22.14 -3.86 0.73
N VAL A 21 -21.17 -4.69 1.14
CA VAL A 21 -19.74 -4.41 0.98
C VAL A 21 -19.38 -4.23 -0.49
N ILE A 22 -19.81 -5.11 -1.38
CA ILE A 22 -19.53 -4.99 -2.83
C ILE A 22 -20.13 -3.70 -3.41
N LEU A 23 -21.35 -3.34 -3.01
CA LEU A 23 -22.01 -2.10 -3.45
C LEU A 23 -21.26 -0.85 -2.94
N SER A 24 -20.90 -0.80 -1.66
CA SER A 24 -20.14 0.32 -1.07
C SER A 24 -18.73 0.42 -1.67
N VAL A 25 -18.08 -0.71 -1.91
CA VAL A 25 -16.76 -0.78 -2.55
C VAL A 25 -16.81 -0.14 -3.94
N ASN A 26 -17.88 -0.31 -4.73
CA ASN A 26 -17.93 0.31 -6.05
C ASN A 26 -17.91 1.85 -6.00
N GLU A 27 -18.66 2.46 -5.09
CA GLU A 27 -18.73 3.92 -4.98
C GLU A 27 -17.45 4.50 -4.35
N GLU A 28 -16.95 3.86 -3.30
CA GLU A 28 -15.68 4.24 -2.65
C GLU A 28 -14.48 4.03 -3.58
N LEU A 29 -14.48 2.99 -4.42
CA LEU A 29 -13.44 2.77 -5.43
C LEU A 29 -13.46 3.83 -6.52
N ILE A 30 -14.63 4.33 -6.93
CA ILE A 30 -14.72 5.43 -7.90
C ILE A 30 -14.10 6.70 -7.30
N ILE A 31 -14.41 7.00 -6.04
CA ILE A 31 -13.83 8.14 -5.31
C ILE A 31 -12.32 7.96 -5.16
N LEU A 32 -11.87 6.79 -4.70
CA LEU A 32 -10.46 6.46 -4.54
C LEU A 32 -9.70 6.54 -5.88
N ASN A 33 -10.29 6.02 -6.96
CA ASN A 33 -9.70 6.08 -8.29
C ASN A 33 -9.56 7.53 -8.76
N SER A 34 -10.58 8.37 -8.56
CA SER A 34 -10.51 9.79 -8.89
C SER A 34 -9.45 10.52 -8.06
N TRP A 35 -9.33 10.19 -6.77
CA TRP A 35 -8.34 10.76 -5.86
C TRP A 35 -6.90 10.34 -6.22
N ILE A 36 -6.68 9.05 -6.51
CA ILE A 36 -5.37 8.53 -6.97
C ILE A 36 -5.01 9.17 -8.31
N GLN A 37 -5.98 9.29 -9.21
CA GLN A 37 -5.78 9.90 -10.51
C GLN A 37 -5.38 11.37 -10.37
N GLU A 38 -6.09 12.15 -9.56
CA GLU A 38 -5.75 13.55 -9.26
C GLU A 38 -4.39 13.68 -8.55
N PHE A 39 -4.07 12.77 -7.63
CA PHE A 39 -2.76 12.70 -6.99
C PHE A 39 -1.65 12.45 -8.01
N ILE A 40 -1.80 11.46 -8.89
CA ILE A 40 -0.80 11.14 -9.91
C ILE A 40 -0.66 12.30 -10.91
N TYR A 41 -1.77 12.92 -11.33
CA TYR A 41 -1.72 14.02 -12.29
C TYR A 41 -1.07 15.29 -11.73
N ASN A 42 -1.26 15.58 -10.44
CA ASN A 42 -0.65 16.71 -9.75
C ASN A 42 0.85 16.53 -9.46
N LEU A 43 1.41 15.33 -9.63
CA LEU A 43 2.86 15.11 -9.53
C LEU A 43 3.59 15.80 -10.68
N SER A 44 4.81 16.26 -10.42
CA SER A 44 5.70 16.77 -11.47
C SER A 44 6.12 15.65 -12.42
N ASP A 45 6.42 16.00 -13.68
CA ASP A 45 6.82 15.03 -14.71
C ASP A 45 8.05 14.21 -14.31
N THR A 46 8.97 14.81 -13.56
CA THR A 46 10.14 14.14 -13.00
C THR A 46 9.76 13.06 -11.98
N ILE A 47 8.81 13.32 -11.07
CA ILE A 47 8.39 12.35 -10.07
C ILE A 47 7.56 11.23 -10.71
N LYS A 48 6.75 11.55 -11.72
CA LYS A 48 6.05 10.53 -12.53
C LYS A 48 7.04 9.57 -13.19
N ALA A 49 8.07 10.10 -13.85
CA ALA A 49 9.11 9.30 -14.48
C ALA A 49 9.89 8.45 -13.47
N LEU A 50 10.25 9.03 -12.32
CA LEU A 50 10.93 8.30 -11.24
C LEU A 50 10.05 7.20 -10.63
N SER A 51 8.75 7.44 -10.49
CA SER A 51 7.80 6.43 -9.99
C SER A 51 7.64 5.26 -10.95
N ILE A 52 7.59 5.52 -12.26
CA ILE A 52 7.54 4.47 -13.29
C ILE A 52 8.84 3.66 -13.30
N LEU A 53 10.00 4.33 -13.24
CA LEU A 53 11.30 3.66 -13.18
C LEU A 53 11.41 2.77 -11.93
N LEU A 54 11.06 3.31 -10.76
CA LEU A 54 11.09 2.59 -9.50
C LEU A 54 10.11 1.40 -9.49
N LEU A 55 8.90 1.58 -10.01
CA LEU A 55 7.91 0.50 -10.11
C LEU A 55 8.38 -0.59 -11.08
N THR A 56 8.98 -0.21 -12.20
CA THR A 56 9.49 -1.15 -13.20
C THR A 56 10.67 -1.94 -12.65
N ASP A 57 11.61 -1.27 -11.97
CA ASP A 57 12.77 -1.92 -11.35
C ASP A 57 12.37 -2.83 -10.17
N LEU A 58 11.35 -2.44 -9.38
CA LEU A 58 10.80 -3.27 -8.31
C LEU A 58 9.99 -4.45 -8.87
N CYS A 59 9.21 -4.28 -9.93
CA CYS A 59 8.45 -5.40 -10.50
C CYS A 59 9.35 -6.40 -11.24
N ILE A 60 10.32 -5.92 -12.03
CA ILE A 60 11.22 -6.77 -12.81
C ILE A 60 12.28 -7.42 -11.91
N GLY A 61 12.79 -6.71 -10.90
CA GLY A 61 13.80 -7.22 -9.98
C GLY A 61 13.34 -8.43 -9.15
N PHE A 62 12.03 -8.60 -8.94
CA PHE A 62 11.46 -9.73 -8.20
C PHE A 62 10.93 -10.87 -9.09
N HIS A 63 10.75 -10.65 -10.40
CA HIS A 63 10.06 -11.58 -11.30
C HIS A 63 10.96 -12.33 -12.31
N SER A 64 12.26 -12.46 -12.05
CA SER A 64 13.09 -13.40 -12.83
C SER A 64 13.43 -14.68 -12.05
N PRO A 65 12.50 -15.65 -11.97
CA PRO A 65 12.86 -17.04 -11.70
C PRO A 65 12.96 -17.83 -13.02
N THR A 66 14.20 -18.22 -13.32
CA THR A 66 14.56 -19.59 -13.74
C THR A 66 14.16 -20.07 -15.15
N VAL A 67 15.18 -20.19 -16.01
CA VAL A 67 15.30 -21.35 -16.92
C VAL A 67 16.53 -22.12 -16.49
N GLY A 68 16.37 -23.10 -15.60
CA GLY A 68 17.45 -24.02 -15.22
C GLY A 68 17.61 -24.20 -13.72
N THR A 69 17.18 -25.37 -13.28
CA THR A 69 17.40 -26.05 -11.99
C THR A 69 18.68 -25.69 -11.24
N ASN A 70 18.54 -25.62 -9.91
CA ASN A 70 19.52 -25.90 -8.85
C ASN A 70 20.94 -25.37 -9.08
N ASP A 71 21.35 -24.41 -8.24
CA ASP A 71 22.68 -24.35 -7.59
C ASP A 71 23.07 -22.90 -7.33
N SER A 72 23.09 -22.55 -6.04
CA SER A 72 24.09 -21.71 -5.36
C SER A 72 25.07 -20.91 -6.23
N SER A 73 24.58 -19.97 -7.05
CA SER A 73 25.45 -19.11 -7.86
C SER A 73 24.82 -17.75 -8.09
N SER A 74 24.57 -17.06 -6.97
CA SER A 74 24.52 -15.61 -6.87
C SER A 74 25.89 -14.99 -7.22
N THR A 75 26.35 -15.18 -8.47
CA THR A 75 27.64 -14.64 -8.92
C THR A 75 27.75 -14.39 -10.42
N ARG A 76 26.66 -14.48 -11.20
CA ARG A 76 26.74 -14.28 -12.67
C ARG A 76 25.74 -13.32 -13.30
N PHE A 77 25.01 -12.51 -12.53
CA PHE A 77 24.36 -11.33 -13.10
C PHE A 77 25.27 -10.12 -12.90
N GLY A 78 26.01 -9.77 -13.96
CA GLY A 78 26.96 -8.66 -14.02
C GLY A 78 26.30 -7.29 -14.01
N PHE A 79 25.46 -7.01 -13.01
CA PHE A 79 24.88 -5.69 -12.71
C PHE A 79 25.31 -5.21 -11.31
N ALA A 80 26.56 -5.48 -10.95
CA ALA A 80 27.16 -5.21 -9.63
C ALA A 80 27.23 -3.72 -9.22
N HIS A 81 26.64 -2.79 -9.97
CA HIS A 81 26.60 -1.36 -9.62
C HIS A 81 25.20 -0.81 -9.36
N ASN A 82 24.15 -1.36 -9.99
CA ASN A 82 22.79 -0.84 -9.85
C ASN A 82 21.96 -1.59 -8.80
N ASP A 83 22.33 -2.85 -8.51
CA ASP A 83 21.63 -3.67 -7.52
C ASP A 83 21.69 -3.07 -6.11
N GLN A 84 22.79 -2.40 -5.75
CA GLN A 84 22.91 -1.71 -4.45
C GLN A 84 22.00 -0.48 -4.37
N ILE A 85 21.83 0.24 -5.47
CA ILE A 85 20.96 1.43 -5.52
C ILE A 85 19.49 1.00 -5.46
N ILE A 86 19.12 -0.04 -6.20
CA ILE A 86 17.77 -0.60 -6.19
C ILE A 86 17.46 -1.22 -4.83
N SER A 87 18.38 -2.00 -4.25
CA SER A 87 18.23 -2.57 -2.90
C SER A 87 18.15 -1.49 -1.83
N GLY A 88 18.96 -0.43 -1.95
CA GLY A 88 18.91 0.74 -1.09
C GLY A 88 17.57 1.48 -1.18
N LEU A 89 17.04 1.68 -2.38
CA LEU A 89 15.72 2.28 -2.60
C LEU A 89 14.61 1.41 -2.02
N VAL A 90 14.62 0.10 -2.31
CA VAL A 90 13.63 -0.87 -1.80
C VAL A 90 13.66 -0.96 -0.27
N SER A 91 14.83 -0.83 0.35
CA SER A 91 14.99 -0.87 1.81
C SER A 91 14.67 0.47 2.50
N THR A 92 14.96 1.60 1.86
CA THR A 92 14.78 2.93 2.45
C THR A 92 13.37 3.48 2.18
N PHE A 93 12.74 3.12 1.06
CA PHE A 93 11.40 3.56 0.70
C PHE A 93 10.34 3.27 1.78
N PRO A 94 10.29 2.06 2.40
CA PRO A 94 9.36 1.77 3.49
C PRO A 94 9.51 2.73 4.68
N VAL A 95 10.74 3.11 5.02
CA VAL A 95 11.05 4.00 6.15
C VAL A 95 10.65 5.45 5.84
N ILE A 96 10.94 5.92 4.63
CA ILE A 96 10.54 7.26 4.17
C ILE A 96 9.01 7.34 4.06
N PHE A 97 8.37 6.30 3.53
CA PHE A 97 6.92 6.23 3.43
C PHE A 97 6.26 6.20 4.81
N ASP A 98 6.75 5.37 5.74
CA ASP A 98 6.28 5.31 7.13
C ASP A 98 6.37 6.68 7.83
N THR A 99 7.49 7.39 7.66
CA THR A 99 7.68 8.72 8.27
C THR A 99 6.79 9.80 7.65
N ILE A 100 6.60 9.80 6.33
CA ILE A 100 5.66 10.71 5.64
C ILE A 100 4.22 10.44 6.09
N PHE A 101 3.80 9.17 6.16
CA PHE A 101 2.46 8.80 6.61
C PHE A 101 2.22 9.22 8.06
N LYS A 102 3.14 8.92 8.98
CA LYS A 102 3.05 9.36 10.38
C LYS A 102 2.97 10.88 10.49
N TYR A 103 3.80 11.60 9.74
CA TYR A 103 3.79 13.07 9.73
C TYR A 103 2.47 13.61 9.18
N TRP A 104 1.96 13.06 8.08
CA TRP A 104 0.68 13.46 7.50
C TRP A 104 -0.46 13.26 8.49
N ILE A 105 -0.54 12.07 9.11
CA ILE A 105 -1.55 11.74 10.10
C ILE A 105 -1.48 12.72 11.27
N PHE A 106 -0.28 12.97 11.81
CA PHE A 106 -0.10 13.91 12.91
C PHE A 106 -0.53 15.34 12.53
N ARG A 107 -0.15 15.80 11.34
CA ARG A 107 -0.53 17.13 10.82
C ARG A 107 -2.04 17.24 10.57
N TYR A 108 -2.66 16.18 10.06
CA TYR A 108 -4.11 16.13 9.84
C TYR A 108 -4.87 16.14 11.18
N LEU A 109 -4.48 15.30 12.13
CA LEU A 109 -5.08 15.26 13.46
C LEU A 109 -4.94 16.60 14.18
N ASN A 110 -3.77 17.25 14.08
CA ASN A 110 -3.56 18.59 14.64
C ASN A 110 -4.40 19.68 13.96
N ARG A 111 -4.69 19.52 12.65
CA ARG A 111 -5.56 20.45 11.93
C ARG A 111 -7.03 20.27 12.33
N VAL A 112 -7.47 19.05 12.61
CA VAL A 112 -8.86 18.73 12.97
C VAL A 112 -9.15 18.96 14.46
N SER A 113 -8.19 18.66 15.34
CA SER A 113 -8.36 18.78 16.79
C SER A 113 -7.04 19.13 17.50
N PRO A 114 -6.83 20.41 17.86
CA PRO A 114 -5.62 20.82 18.58
C PRO A 114 -5.46 20.16 19.96
N SER A 115 -6.54 19.65 20.55
CA SER A 115 -6.53 18.91 21.82
C SER A 115 -5.80 17.56 21.75
N LEU A 116 -5.64 16.97 20.56
CA LEU A 116 -4.95 15.68 20.41
C LEU A 116 -3.44 15.80 20.64
N VAL A 117 -2.85 16.95 20.30
CA VAL A 117 -1.46 17.30 20.64
C VAL A 117 -1.26 17.42 22.16
N VAL A 118 -2.28 17.92 22.88
CA VAL A 118 -2.23 18.07 24.34
C VAL A 118 -2.24 16.70 25.03
N ILE A 119 -3.03 15.76 24.52
CA ILE A 119 -3.08 14.37 25.06
C ILE A 119 -1.78 13.62 24.75
N TYR A 120 -1.20 13.79 23.55
CA TYR A 120 0.09 13.17 23.23
C TYR A 120 1.21 13.65 24.17
N HIS A 121 1.26 14.96 24.45
CA HIS A 121 2.19 15.49 25.44
C HIS A 121 1.95 14.90 26.84
N SER A 122 0.69 14.72 27.27
CA SER A 122 0.40 14.13 28.58
C SER A 122 0.66 12.61 28.69
N MET A 123 0.89 11.92 27.57
CA MET A 123 1.22 10.48 27.55
C MET A 123 2.73 10.22 27.42
N ASN A 124 3.48 11.20 26.93
CA ASN A 124 4.93 11.13 26.77
C ASN A 124 5.68 11.73 27.99
N ASP A 125 4.95 12.42 28.87
CA ASP A 125 5.37 12.75 30.24
C ASP A 125 5.08 11.58 31.19
#